data_AF-A0A1I7KCQ4-F1
#
_entry.id   AF-A0A1I7KCQ4-F1
#
_cell.length_a   1.000
_cell.length_b   1.000
_cell.length_c   1.000
_cell.angle_alpha   90.00
_cell.angle_beta   90.00
_cell.angle_gamma   90.00
#
_symmetry.space_group_name_H-M   'P 1'
#
loop_
_entity.id
_entity.type
_entity.pdbx_description
1 polymer ?
#
loop_
_entity_poly.entity_id
_entity_poly.type
_entity_poly.pdbx_seq_one_letter_code
_entity_poly.pdbx_strand_id
1 'polypeptide(L)'
;MSAGYENGQHRTGEERPADWNNLRSDVRQLGDVAMERGFSLVESAREQVHGYVDRRKGDAAQSVSDLAQALRDSGGKLDQQPNVKAFFDSAADGLEQLSGSIRERSFEDFYGEIESVARRRPAAVAVATFLTGFLAARFIRASAHPAHVLDGREAFARGPEIGADRARGTSYDPYAARHRDVPGAHSEPETARPDPYRTGASGPRYSA
;
A
#
# COMPACT_ATOMS: atom_id res chain seq x y z
N MET A 1 22.27 -37.06 62.26
CA MET A 1 22.87 -37.13 60.92
C MET A 1 21.87 -37.80 59.99
N SER A 2 21.73 -37.20 58.80
CA SER A 2 21.07 -37.72 57.60
C SER A 2 19.55 -37.64 57.52
N ALA A 3 19.15 -36.52 56.92
CA ALA A 3 17.85 -36.19 56.36
C ALA A 3 17.40 -37.22 55.31
N GLY A 4 16.15 -37.66 55.43
CA GLY A 4 15.44 -38.47 54.44
C GLY A 4 14.29 -37.66 53.84
N TYR A 5 14.66 -36.88 52.83
CA TYR A 5 13.90 -36.18 51.79
C TYR A 5 12.37 -36.38 51.77
N GLU A 6 11.68 -35.29 52.13
CA GLU A 6 10.32 -34.98 51.71
C GLU A 6 10.33 -34.81 50.19
N ASN A 7 9.89 -35.85 49.47
CA ASN A 7 9.85 -35.85 48.02
C ASN A 7 8.63 -35.04 47.57
N GLY A 8 8.90 -33.78 47.22
CA GLY A 8 7.92 -32.86 46.68
C GLY A 8 7.22 -33.48 45.48
N GLN A 9 5.89 -33.50 45.55
CA GLN A 9 5.02 -33.79 44.42
C GLN A 9 5.31 -32.78 43.31
N HIS A 10 6.16 -33.16 42.37
CA HIS A 10 6.17 -32.54 41.07
C HIS A 10 4.87 -32.94 40.39
N ARG A 11 3.90 -32.02 40.42
CA ARG A 11 2.75 -32.01 39.52
C ARG A 11 3.28 -32.15 38.11
N THR A 12 3.22 -33.35 37.57
CA THR A 12 3.37 -33.59 36.14
C THR A 12 2.23 -32.82 35.47
N GLY A 13 2.53 -31.66 34.92
CA GLY A 13 1.63 -31.00 33.98
C GLY A 13 1.36 -31.99 32.86
N GLU A 14 0.12 -32.48 32.77
CA GLU A 14 -0.36 -33.20 31.61
C GLU A 14 -0.13 -32.29 30.39
N GLU A 15 0.88 -32.63 29.59
CA GLU A 15 1.02 -32.12 28.23
C GLU A 15 -0.25 -32.52 27.49
N ARG A 16 -1.23 -31.60 27.44
CA ARG A 16 -2.44 -31.77 26.65
C ARG A 16 -2.00 -31.96 25.20
N PRO A 17 -2.19 -33.15 24.58
CA PRO A 17 -1.91 -33.30 23.17
C PRO A 17 -2.83 -32.32 22.44
N ALA A 18 -2.24 -31.40 21.67
CA ALA A 18 -3.00 -30.47 20.85
C ALA A 18 -4.00 -31.28 20.02
N ASP A 19 -5.29 -30.97 20.16
CA ASP A 19 -6.38 -31.77 19.63
C ASP A 19 -6.59 -31.47 18.13
N TRP A 20 -5.65 -31.98 17.33
CA TRP A 20 -5.57 -31.76 15.88
C TRP A 20 -6.78 -32.24 15.10
N ASN A 21 -7.61 -33.10 15.69
CA ASN A 21 -8.79 -33.65 15.05
C ASN A 21 -9.90 -32.60 14.90
N ASN A 22 -10.06 -31.72 15.89
CA ASN A 22 -11.04 -30.63 15.84
C ASN A 22 -10.61 -29.60 14.78
N LEU A 23 -9.34 -29.20 14.79
CA LEU A 23 -8.78 -28.28 13.79
C LEU A 23 -8.92 -28.81 12.36
N ARG A 24 -8.67 -30.10 12.14
CA ARG A 24 -8.85 -30.72 10.81
C ARG A 24 -10.32 -30.72 10.38
N SER A 25 -11.25 -30.87 11.31
CA SER A 25 -12.69 -30.87 11.03
C SER A 25 -13.18 -29.47 10.67
N ASP A 26 -12.73 -28.46 11.41
CA ASP A 26 -13.03 -27.06 11.12
C ASP A 26 -12.48 -26.62 9.75
N VAL A 27 -11.24 -27.01 9.44
CA VAL A 27 -10.62 -26.71 8.14
C VAL A 27 -11.35 -27.43 6.99
N ARG A 28 -11.81 -28.67 7.19
CA ARG A 28 -12.60 -29.39 6.17
C ARG A 28 -13.94 -28.71 5.92
N GLN A 29 -14.69 -28.39 6.98
CA GLN A 29 -15.98 -27.73 6.86
C GLN A 29 -15.86 -26.34 6.21
N LEU A 30 -14.83 -25.58 6.57
CA LEU A 30 -14.53 -24.29 5.93
C LEU A 30 -14.13 -24.48 4.46
N GLY A 31 -13.37 -25.54 4.16
CA GLY A 31 -12.97 -25.92 2.80
C GLY A 31 -14.15 -26.21 1.89
N ASP A 32 -15.16 -26.95 2.37
CA ASP A 32 -16.35 -27.29 1.58
C ASP A 32 -17.15 -26.03 1.18
N VAL A 33 -17.34 -25.10 2.12
CA VAL A 33 -18.03 -23.82 1.86
C VAL A 33 -17.21 -22.93 0.91
N ALA A 34 -15.89 -22.92 1.06
CA ALA A 34 -15.00 -22.16 0.19
C ALA A 34 -14.96 -22.71 -1.23
N MET A 35 -14.99 -24.04 -1.40
CA MET A 35 -15.02 -24.70 -2.70
C MET A 35 -16.29 -24.34 -3.48
N GLU A 36 -17.46 -24.46 -2.85
CA GLU A 36 -18.74 -24.25 -3.53
C GLU A 36 -18.94 -22.81 -4.02
N ARG A 37 -18.44 -21.81 -3.28
CA ARG A 37 -18.57 -20.39 -3.62
C ARG A 37 -17.36 -19.81 -4.37
N GLY A 38 -16.20 -20.45 -4.25
CA GLY A 38 -14.93 -19.97 -4.80
C GLY A 38 -14.87 -20.08 -6.31
N PHE A 39 -15.33 -21.19 -6.90
CA PHE A 39 -15.20 -21.42 -8.34
C PHE A 39 -15.90 -20.35 -9.19
N SER A 40 -17.12 -19.95 -8.84
CA SER A 40 -17.85 -18.91 -9.57
C SER A 40 -17.22 -17.52 -9.47
N LEU A 41 -16.64 -17.21 -8.31
CA LEU A 41 -15.93 -15.94 -8.08
C LEU A 41 -14.62 -15.88 -8.90
N VAL A 42 -13.88 -16.99 -8.94
CA VAL A 42 -12.64 -17.09 -9.70
C VAL A 42 -12.89 -16.92 -11.19
N GLU A 43 -13.91 -17.56 -11.75
CA GLU A 43 -14.22 -17.46 -13.19
C GLU A 43 -14.61 -16.01 -13.55
N SER A 44 -15.47 -15.39 -12.74
CA SER A 44 -15.91 -14.00 -12.96
C SER A 44 -14.76 -12.99 -12.83
N ALA A 45 -13.80 -13.26 -11.94
CA ALA A 45 -12.61 -12.44 -11.79
C ALA A 45 -11.67 -12.61 -12.99
N ARG A 46 -11.50 -13.84 -13.49
CA ARG A 46 -10.61 -14.14 -14.64
C ARG A 46 -11.01 -13.32 -15.87
N GLU A 47 -12.30 -13.28 -16.21
CA GLU A 47 -12.81 -12.51 -17.35
C GLU A 47 -12.51 -11.01 -17.26
N GLN A 48 -12.57 -10.43 -16.06
CA GLN A 48 -12.36 -8.99 -15.84
C GLN A 48 -10.88 -8.58 -15.80
N VAL A 49 -9.99 -9.50 -15.41
CA VAL A 49 -8.59 -9.20 -15.11
C VAL A 49 -7.72 -9.16 -16.37
N HIS A 50 -8.00 -10.01 -17.37
CA HIS A 50 -7.17 -10.15 -18.57
C HIS A 50 -6.88 -8.84 -19.31
N GLY A 51 -7.89 -7.99 -19.54
CA GLY A 51 -7.72 -6.74 -20.30
C GLY A 51 -7.22 -5.53 -19.49
N TYR A 52 -7.24 -5.60 -18.16
CA TYR A 52 -6.84 -4.48 -17.29
C TYR A 52 -5.36 -4.60 -16.90
N VAL A 53 -4.90 -5.82 -16.66
CA VAL A 53 -3.57 -6.08 -16.12
C VAL A 53 -2.48 -5.81 -17.12
N ASP A 54 -2.63 -6.21 -18.39
CA ASP A 54 -1.64 -5.95 -19.43
C ASP A 54 -1.29 -4.47 -19.58
N ARG A 55 -2.25 -3.58 -19.35
CA ARG A 55 -2.04 -2.12 -19.43
C ARG A 55 -1.31 -1.54 -18.22
N ARG A 56 -1.27 -2.24 -17.08
CA ARG A 56 -0.68 -1.74 -15.83
C ARG A 56 0.54 -2.53 -15.34
N LYS A 57 0.93 -3.60 -16.05
CA LYS A 57 2.15 -4.38 -15.75
C LYS A 57 3.40 -3.52 -15.66
N GLY A 58 3.55 -2.54 -16.57
CA GLY A 58 4.69 -1.63 -16.56
C GLY A 58 4.81 -0.83 -15.27
N ASP A 59 3.71 -0.20 -14.84
CA ASP A 59 3.66 0.60 -13.60
C ASP A 59 3.89 -0.27 -12.36
N ALA A 60 3.32 -1.49 -12.35
CA ALA A 60 3.52 -2.45 -11.27
C ALA A 60 4.97 -2.93 -11.20
N ALA A 61 5.57 -3.31 -12.33
CA ALA A 61 6.97 -3.72 -12.40
C ALA A 61 7.90 -2.60 -11.94
N GLN A 62 7.62 -1.36 -12.35
CA GLN A 62 8.40 -0.20 -11.92
C GLN A 62 8.33 -0.01 -10.41
N SER A 63 7.12 -0.04 -9.83
CA SER A 63 6.92 0.10 -8.39
C SER A 63 7.67 -0.98 -7.59
N VAL A 64 7.69 -2.23 -8.10
CA VAL A 64 8.43 -3.33 -7.47
C VAL A 64 9.94 -3.13 -7.56
N SER A 65 10.45 -2.65 -8.70
CA SER A 65 11.88 -2.34 -8.85
C SER A 65 12.30 -1.17 -7.95
N ASP A 66 11.48 -0.13 -7.85
CA ASP A 66 11.75 1.01 -6.95
C ASP A 66 11.82 0.55 -5.48
N LEU A 67 10.96 -0.40 -5.08
CA LEU A 67 11.03 -1.02 -3.76
C LEU A 67 12.29 -1.87 -3.58
N ALA A 68 12.70 -2.64 -4.60
CA ALA A 68 13.95 -3.41 -4.57
C ALA A 68 15.15 -2.49 -4.34
N GLN A 69 15.20 -1.36 -5.04
CA GLN A 69 16.24 -0.34 -4.91
C GLN A 69 16.24 0.27 -3.51
N ALA A 70 15.08 0.71 -3.00
CA ALA A 70 14.97 1.27 -1.65
C ALA A 70 15.41 0.27 -0.57
N LEU A 71 15.09 -1.01 -0.76
CA LEU A 71 15.48 -2.07 0.16
C LEU A 71 17.00 -2.33 0.12
N ARG A 72 17.59 -2.33 -1.08
CA ARG A 72 19.04 -2.44 -1.28
C ARG A 72 19.81 -1.26 -0.69
N ASP A 73 19.33 -0.05 -0.91
CA ASP A 73 19.91 1.17 -0.34
C ASP A 73 19.85 1.17 1.19
N SER A 74 18.77 0.63 1.75
CA SER A 74 18.61 0.48 3.21
C SER A 74 19.55 -0.60 3.75
N GLY A 75 19.70 -1.72 3.04
CA GLY A 75 20.67 -2.79 3.35
C GLY A 75 22.12 -2.31 3.29
N GLY A 76 22.45 -1.42 2.34
CA GLY A 76 23.75 -0.77 2.22
C GLY A 76 24.11 0.12 3.41
N LYS A 77 23.14 0.57 4.22
CA LYS A 77 23.39 1.32 5.46
C LYS A 77 23.69 0.42 6.66
N LEU A 78 23.56 -0.90 6.50
CA LEU A 78 23.70 -1.90 7.56
C LEU A 78 25.03 -2.66 7.48
N ASP A 79 26.09 -2.00 6.98
CA ASP A 79 27.43 -2.59 6.81
C ASP A 79 28.01 -3.23 8.09
N GLN A 80 27.56 -2.78 9.26
CA GLN A 80 27.96 -3.32 10.56
C GLN A 80 27.23 -4.62 10.95
N GLN A 81 26.24 -5.07 10.17
CA GLN A 81 25.44 -6.28 10.42
C GLN A 81 25.32 -7.12 9.13
N PRO A 82 26.33 -7.96 8.81
CA PRO A 82 26.39 -8.68 7.53
C PRO A 82 25.21 -9.64 7.33
N ASN A 83 24.70 -10.26 8.40
CA ASN A 83 23.55 -11.16 8.32
C ASN A 83 22.26 -10.41 7.96
N VAL A 84 22.10 -9.19 8.47
CA VAL A 84 20.94 -8.36 8.18
C VAL A 84 21.07 -7.82 6.76
N LYS A 85 22.23 -7.27 6.39
CA LYS A 85 22.51 -6.84 5.01
C LYS A 85 22.22 -7.94 3.98
N ALA A 86 22.70 -9.16 4.22
CA ALA A 86 22.47 -10.29 3.32
C ALA A 86 20.97 -10.61 3.15
N PHE A 87 20.17 -10.43 4.19
CA PHE A 87 18.72 -10.57 4.11
C PHE A 87 18.07 -9.49 3.24
N PHE A 88 18.43 -8.21 3.44
CA PHE A 88 17.95 -7.09 2.60
C PHE A 88 18.38 -7.25 1.15
N ASP A 89 19.62 -7.67 0.91
CA ASP A 89 20.15 -7.92 -0.43
C ASP A 89 19.37 -9.06 -1.10
N SER A 90 19.17 -10.18 -0.42
CA SER A 90 18.39 -11.33 -0.94
C SER A 90 16.94 -10.95 -1.25
N ALA A 91 16.33 -10.12 -0.41
CA ALA A 91 14.98 -9.62 -0.63
C ALA A 91 14.92 -8.69 -1.85
N ALA A 92 15.88 -7.77 -1.99
CA ALA A 92 15.99 -6.90 -3.16
C ALA A 92 16.18 -7.70 -4.45
N ASP A 93 17.05 -8.73 -4.46
CA ASP A 93 17.25 -9.59 -5.63
C ASP A 93 15.97 -10.35 -6.00
N GLY A 94 15.20 -10.78 -5.00
CA GLY A 94 13.89 -11.42 -5.23
C GLY A 94 12.87 -10.46 -5.84
N LEU A 95 12.82 -9.21 -5.39
CA LEU A 95 11.93 -8.19 -5.96
C LEU A 95 12.36 -7.79 -7.38
N GLU A 96 13.66 -7.73 -7.67
CA GLU A 96 14.14 -7.41 -9.03
C GLU A 96 13.82 -8.54 -10.03
N GLN A 97 13.97 -9.80 -9.61
CA GLN A 97 13.51 -10.94 -10.42
C GLN A 97 11.99 -10.88 -10.64
N LEU A 98 11.24 -10.50 -9.61
CA LEU A 98 9.80 -10.32 -9.71
C LEU A 98 9.45 -9.20 -10.70
N SER A 99 10.10 -8.04 -10.63
CA SER A 99 9.84 -6.92 -11.53
C SER A 99 10.07 -7.29 -13.00
N GLY A 100 11.16 -7.99 -13.30
CA GLY A 100 11.46 -8.54 -14.64
C GLY A 100 10.37 -9.52 -15.09
N SER A 101 9.99 -10.47 -14.23
CA SER A 101 8.95 -11.44 -14.55
C SER A 101 7.57 -10.80 -14.81
N ILE A 102 7.20 -9.74 -14.08
CA ILE A 102 5.94 -9.00 -14.30
C ILE A 102 5.94 -8.28 -15.65
N ARG A 103 7.11 -7.79 -16.08
CA ARG A 103 7.28 -7.04 -17.33
C ARG A 103 7.24 -7.95 -18.56
N GLU A 104 7.88 -9.12 -18.47
CA GLU A 104 8.08 -10.02 -19.61
C GLU A 104 7.06 -11.14 -19.71
N ARG A 105 6.43 -11.58 -18.60
CA ARG A 105 5.55 -12.75 -18.61
C ARG A 105 4.08 -12.39 -18.57
N SER A 106 3.29 -13.19 -19.27
CA SER A 106 1.83 -13.16 -19.21
C SER A 106 1.36 -13.80 -17.90
N PHE A 107 0.19 -13.38 -17.39
CA PHE A 107 -0.37 -13.94 -16.16
C PHE A 107 -0.61 -15.45 -16.28
N GLU A 108 -0.93 -15.94 -17.48
CA GLU A 108 -1.10 -17.37 -17.78
C GLU A 108 0.14 -18.21 -17.42
N ASP A 109 1.34 -17.71 -17.73
CA ASP A 109 2.61 -18.43 -17.46
C ASP A 109 2.91 -18.49 -15.94
N PHE A 110 2.46 -17.47 -15.21
CA PHE A 110 2.63 -17.37 -13.76
C PHE A 110 1.83 -18.43 -13.00
N TYR A 111 0.62 -18.76 -13.47
CA TYR A 111 -0.21 -19.79 -12.83
C TYR A 111 0.45 -21.17 -12.84
N GLY A 112 1.16 -21.51 -13.92
CA GLY A 112 1.90 -22.78 -14.02
C GLY A 112 3.02 -22.91 -12.99
N GLU A 113 3.71 -21.80 -12.67
CA GLU A 113 4.77 -21.80 -11.66
C GLU A 113 4.24 -21.85 -10.23
N ILE A 114 3.11 -21.18 -9.96
CA ILE A 114 2.47 -21.20 -8.64
C ILE A 114 2.12 -22.63 -8.21
N GLU A 115 1.66 -23.47 -9.15
CA GLU A 115 1.36 -24.88 -8.85
C GLU A 115 2.59 -25.66 -8.39
N SER A 116 3.75 -25.41 -9.01
CA SER A 116 5.01 -26.05 -8.64
C SER A 116 5.47 -25.63 -7.23
N VAL A 117 5.31 -24.35 -6.88
CA VAL A 117 5.67 -23.81 -5.57
C VAL A 117 4.75 -24.36 -4.49
N ALA A 118 3.45 -24.45 -4.77
CA ALA A 118 2.47 -24.99 -3.84
C ALA A 118 2.76 -26.45 -3.47
N ARG A 119 3.12 -27.27 -4.47
CA ARG A 119 3.48 -28.67 -4.23
C ARG A 119 4.85 -28.83 -3.55
N ARG A 120 5.82 -27.96 -3.86
CA ARG A 120 7.21 -28.11 -3.36
C ARG A 120 7.43 -27.49 -1.98
N ARG A 121 6.67 -26.47 -1.61
CA ARG A 121 6.87 -25.69 -0.38
C ARG A 121 5.54 -25.36 0.31
N PRO A 122 4.84 -26.36 0.89
CA PRO A 122 3.53 -26.14 1.52
C PRO A 122 3.58 -25.09 2.65
N ALA A 123 4.68 -25.03 3.42
CA ALA A 123 4.86 -24.02 4.47
C ALA A 123 4.92 -22.58 3.93
N ALA A 124 5.57 -22.37 2.78
CA ALA A 124 5.66 -21.05 2.16
C ALA A 124 4.28 -20.56 1.70
N VAL A 125 3.46 -21.47 1.16
CA VAL A 125 2.08 -21.16 0.76
C VAL A 125 1.20 -20.81 1.95
N ALA A 126 1.31 -21.53 3.06
CA ALA A 126 0.57 -21.20 4.28
C ALA A 126 0.89 -19.78 4.78
N VAL A 127 2.17 -19.41 4.81
CA VAL A 127 2.62 -18.07 5.19
C VAL A 127 2.10 -17.00 4.22
N ALA A 128 2.26 -17.22 2.91
CA ALA A 128 1.79 -16.28 1.88
C ALA A 128 0.27 -16.06 1.94
N THR A 129 -0.50 -17.13 2.14
CA THR A 129 -1.96 -17.08 2.26
C THR A 129 -2.37 -16.27 3.49
N PHE A 130 -1.72 -16.52 4.63
CA PHE A 130 -1.99 -15.77 5.87
C PHE A 130 -1.71 -14.28 5.70
N LEU A 131 -0.55 -13.92 5.12
CA LEU A 131 -0.20 -12.53 4.85
C LEU A 131 -1.21 -11.87 3.89
N THR A 132 -1.62 -12.58 2.84
CA THR A 132 -2.63 -12.10 1.89
C THR A 132 -3.96 -11.85 2.57
N GLY A 133 -4.42 -12.78 3.42
CA GLY A 133 -5.64 -12.63 4.21
C GLY A 133 -5.58 -11.44 5.18
N PHE A 134 -4.45 -11.25 5.85
CA PHE A 134 -4.22 -10.09 6.72
C PHE A 134 -4.27 -8.77 5.94
N LEU A 135 -3.59 -8.71 4.79
CA LEU A 135 -3.60 -7.52 3.94
C LEU A 135 -5.00 -7.22 3.42
N ALA A 136 -5.75 -8.25 3.00
CA ALA A 136 -7.15 -8.10 2.59
C ALA A 136 -8.02 -7.57 3.74
N ALA A 137 -7.91 -8.16 4.94
CA ALA A 137 -8.64 -7.70 6.12
C ALA A 137 -8.25 -6.26 6.51
N ARG A 138 -6.95 -5.93 6.42
CA ARG A 138 -6.42 -4.59 6.69
C ARG A 138 -6.93 -3.59 5.67
N PHE A 139 -7.03 -3.94 4.39
CA PHE A 139 -7.56 -3.10 3.33
C PHE A 139 -9.05 -2.83 3.55
N ILE A 140 -9.85 -3.88 3.77
CA ILE A 140 -11.29 -3.76 4.07
C ILE A 140 -11.51 -2.82 5.27
N ARG A 141 -10.76 -3.03 6.37
CA ARG A 141 -10.83 -2.17 7.56
C ARG A 141 -10.30 -0.76 7.31
N ALA A 142 -9.30 -0.59 6.44
CA ALA A 142 -8.79 0.73 6.05
C ALA A 142 -9.84 1.51 5.27
N SER A 143 -10.45 0.86 4.27
CA SER A 143 -11.46 1.44 3.39
C SER A 143 -12.76 1.75 4.11
N ALA A 144 -13.00 1.11 5.26
CA ALA A 144 -14.17 1.32 6.09
C ALA A 144 -14.09 2.57 6.99
N HIS A 145 -13.18 3.53 6.77
CA HIS A 145 -13.27 4.85 7.41
C HIS A 145 -14.42 5.63 6.76
N PRO A 146 -15.53 5.88 7.47
CA PRO A 146 -16.53 6.80 7.01
C PRO A 146 -15.91 8.20 7.09
N ALA A 147 -15.82 8.87 5.96
CA ALA A 147 -15.63 10.31 5.96
C ALA A 147 -16.72 10.91 6.87
N HIS A 148 -16.31 11.54 7.96
CA HIS A 148 -17.05 12.55 8.72
C HIS A 148 -18.35 13.01 8.03
N VAL A 149 -19.45 12.29 8.25
CA VAL A 149 -20.75 12.90 8.01
C VAL A 149 -20.92 13.83 9.19
N LEU A 150 -20.68 15.12 8.92
CA LEU A 150 -21.01 16.21 9.81
C LEU A 150 -22.35 15.93 10.48
N ASP A 151 -22.31 15.66 11.79
CA ASP A 151 -23.52 15.66 12.61
C ASP A 151 -23.94 17.11 12.81
N GLY A 152 -24.58 17.63 11.76
CA GLY A 152 -25.18 18.96 11.68
C GLY A 152 -26.69 18.86 11.52
N ARG A 153 -27.33 17.87 12.17
CA ARG A 153 -28.77 17.65 12.11
C ARG A 153 -29.43 17.64 13.49
N GLU A 154 -29.14 18.66 14.30
CA GLU A 154 -29.99 19.05 15.43
C GLU A 154 -30.31 20.56 15.46
N ALA A 155 -30.44 21.19 14.29
CA ALA A 155 -30.88 22.58 14.16
C ALA A 155 -32.24 22.71 13.45
N PHE A 156 -33.25 21.93 13.85
CA PHE A 156 -34.65 22.20 13.48
C PHE A 156 -35.60 21.82 14.62
N ALA A 157 -35.48 22.50 15.76
CA ALA A 157 -36.50 22.52 16.80
C ALA A 157 -36.38 23.77 17.70
N ARG A 158 -36.54 24.98 17.11
CA ARG A 158 -36.99 26.16 17.87
C ARG A 158 -37.52 27.23 16.92
N GLY A 159 -38.72 27.75 17.22
CA GLY A 159 -39.49 28.66 16.38
C GLY A 159 -38.86 30.05 16.19
N PRO A 160 -39.50 30.92 15.38
CA PRO A 160 -38.95 32.21 15.03
C PRO A 160 -39.20 33.20 16.17
N GLU A 161 -38.17 33.48 16.96
CA GLU A 161 -38.16 34.62 17.88
C GLU A 161 -37.26 35.70 17.27
N ILE A 162 -37.93 36.74 16.79
CA ILE A 162 -37.41 38.03 16.40
C ILE A 162 -36.75 38.72 17.59
N GLY A 163 -35.44 38.99 17.49
CA GLY A 163 -34.71 39.76 18.50
C GLY A 163 -33.30 40.08 18.02
N ALA A 164 -33.10 41.32 17.60
CA ALA A 164 -31.80 41.87 17.29
C ALA A 164 -30.94 41.93 18.55
N ASP A 165 -29.77 41.30 18.56
CA ASP A 165 -28.60 41.94 19.15
C ASP A 165 -27.28 41.32 18.67
N ARG A 166 -26.35 42.24 18.45
CA ARG A 166 -25.07 42.08 17.77
C ARG A 166 -24.01 41.74 18.82
N ALA A 167 -23.52 40.51 18.87
CA ALA A 167 -22.32 40.19 19.65
C ALA A 167 -21.54 39.01 19.08
N ARG A 168 -20.40 39.35 18.44
CA ARG A 168 -19.13 38.60 18.38
C ARG A 168 -19.20 37.08 18.56
N GLY A 169 -19.18 36.37 17.44
CA GLY A 169 -18.67 35.00 17.34
C GLY A 169 -17.71 34.95 16.16
N THR A 170 -16.43 34.83 16.44
CA THR A 170 -15.33 34.65 15.48
C THR A 170 -15.57 33.38 14.67
N SER A 171 -15.90 33.53 13.39
CA SER A 171 -15.91 32.42 12.45
C SER A 171 -14.47 31.93 12.26
N TYR A 172 -14.20 30.70 12.69
CA TYR A 172 -13.00 29.97 12.32
C TYR A 172 -13.14 29.56 10.85
N ASP A 173 -12.41 30.24 9.97
CA ASP A 173 -12.27 29.90 8.55
C ASP A 173 -11.01 29.03 8.37
N PRO A 174 -11.16 27.71 8.13
CA PRO A 174 -10.00 26.83 7.96
C PRO A 174 -9.33 26.95 6.59
N TYR A 175 -9.78 27.84 5.70
CA TYR A 175 -9.19 28.06 4.38
C TYR A 175 -8.42 29.40 4.25
N ALA A 176 -8.46 30.26 5.27
CA ALA A 176 -7.74 31.54 5.25
C ALA A 176 -6.20 31.41 5.40
N ALA A 177 -5.66 30.22 5.68
CA ALA A 177 -4.24 30.00 5.96
C ALA A 177 -3.39 29.58 4.74
N ARG A 178 -3.64 30.13 3.54
CA ARG A 178 -2.78 29.86 2.35
C ARG A 178 -2.18 31.07 1.63
N HIS A 179 -2.39 32.28 2.13
CA HIS A 179 -1.59 33.43 1.70
C HIS A 179 -0.70 33.86 2.86
N ARG A 180 0.46 33.21 2.96
CA ARG A 180 1.59 33.73 3.74
C ARG A 180 2.41 34.60 2.80
N ASP A 181 2.55 35.85 3.21
CA ASP A 181 3.44 36.85 2.68
C ASP A 181 4.81 36.26 2.31
N VAL A 182 5.23 36.50 1.07
CA VAL A 182 6.62 36.36 0.64
C VAL A 182 7.29 37.71 0.95
N PRO A 183 8.19 37.80 1.95
CA PRO A 183 8.92 39.03 2.20
C PRO A 183 10.11 39.09 1.24
N GLY A 184 10.11 40.09 0.37
CA GLY A 184 11.32 40.58 -0.30
C GLY A 184 11.71 39.86 -1.59
N ALA A 185 11.15 40.31 -2.70
CA ALA A 185 11.88 40.33 -3.97
C ALA A 185 11.70 41.72 -4.58
N HIS A 186 12.83 42.36 -4.83
CA HIS A 186 12.97 43.72 -5.30
C HIS A 186 12.22 43.92 -6.63
N SER A 187 11.57 45.08 -6.76
CA SER A 187 11.16 45.63 -8.04
C SER A 187 12.41 45.87 -8.90
N GLU A 188 12.72 44.95 -9.81
CA GLU A 188 13.56 45.26 -10.95
C GLU A 188 12.77 46.15 -11.92
N PRO A 189 13.37 47.23 -12.45
CA PRO A 189 12.72 48.08 -13.43
C PRO A 189 12.56 47.33 -14.75
N GLU A 190 11.33 47.42 -15.25
CA GLU A 190 10.90 47.09 -16.60
C GLU A 190 11.92 47.56 -17.66
N THR A 191 12.76 46.63 -18.11
CA THR A 191 13.58 46.83 -19.31
C THR A 191 12.80 46.31 -20.51
N ALA A 192 12.50 47.26 -21.40
CA ALA A 192 11.79 47.11 -22.65
C ALA A 192 12.05 45.77 -23.36
N ARG A 193 10.98 44.99 -23.56
CA ARG A 193 10.96 43.91 -24.54
C ARG A 193 11.00 44.52 -25.94
N PRO A 194 11.97 44.18 -26.81
CA PRO A 194 11.93 44.59 -28.20
C PRO A 194 10.85 43.82 -28.96
N ASP A 195 10.00 44.57 -29.64
CA ASP A 195 8.85 44.14 -30.42
C ASP A 195 9.28 43.31 -31.66
N PRO A 196 8.81 42.05 -31.84
CA PRO A 196 9.28 41.16 -32.89
C PRO A 196 8.76 41.47 -34.30
N TYR A 197 8.05 42.58 -34.53
CA TYR A 197 7.44 42.91 -35.83
C TYR A 197 8.01 44.13 -36.55
N ARG A 198 9.21 44.60 -36.17
CA ARG A 198 9.87 45.68 -36.94
C ARG A 198 10.53 45.12 -38.21
N THR A 199 9.70 44.96 -39.22
CA THR A 199 10.04 44.75 -40.64
C THR A 199 11.10 45.75 -41.11
N GLY A 200 12.35 45.31 -41.14
CA GLY A 200 13.46 45.99 -41.80
C GLY A 200 13.48 45.62 -43.28
N ALA A 201 12.73 46.37 -44.09
CA ALA A 201 13.05 46.51 -45.50
C ALA A 201 14.33 47.36 -45.62
N SER A 202 15.37 46.84 -46.27
CA SER A 202 16.36 47.57 -47.09
C SER A 202 17.53 46.63 -47.51
N GLY A 203 17.37 45.92 -48.62
CA GLY A 203 18.48 45.80 -49.58
C GLY A 203 18.47 47.04 -50.50
N PRO A 204 19.58 47.40 -51.17
CA PRO A 204 20.24 46.48 -52.10
C PRO A 204 21.77 46.48 -52.04
N ARG A 205 22.33 45.43 -52.66
CA ARG A 205 23.73 45.28 -53.06
C ARG A 205 24.00 46.17 -54.28
N TYR A 206 25.14 46.87 -54.30
CA TYR A 206 25.83 47.18 -55.54
C TYR A 206 27.34 47.13 -55.33
N SER A 207 27.98 46.43 -56.25
CA SER A 207 29.41 46.23 -56.47
C SER A 207 30.02 47.38 -57.27
N ALA A 208 31.27 47.73 -56.96
CA ALA A 208 32.35 48.04 -57.91
C ALA A 208 33.70 48.02 -57.17
#